data_AF-A0A1M4S1G3-F1
#
_entry.id   AF-A0A1M4S1G3-F1
#
_cell.length_a   1.000
_cell.length_b   1.000
_cell.length_c   1.000
_cell.angle_alpha   90.00
_cell.angle_beta   90.00
_cell.angle_gamma   90.00
#
_symmetry.space_group_name_H-M   'P 1'
#
loop_
_entity.id
_entity.type
_entity.pdbx_description
1 polymer ?
#
loop_
_entity_poly.entity_id
_entity_poly.type
_entity_poly.pdbx_seq_one_letter_code
_entity_poly.pdbx_strand_id
1 'polypeptide(L)'
;MIALGAAAVLLGMGVTAFVPMAAVFPALAPEHRGAAISANNLASGLTTFVGPGLVTLLLPHIGVAGVCWTYTALYLLGSLITVFIHPDQPGFDRNGRRLPETADRPVAEVDA
;
A
#
# COMPACT_ATOMS: atom_id res chain seq x y z
N MET A 1 -3.56 -24.28 18.61
CA MET A 1 -2.23 -23.79 18.21
C MET A 1 -2.04 -23.76 16.70
N ILE A 2 -2.24 -24.86 15.97
CA ILE A 2 -2.04 -24.90 14.50
C ILE A 2 -2.97 -23.94 13.74
N ALA A 3 -4.27 -23.90 14.06
CA ALA A 3 -5.21 -22.99 13.39
C ALA A 3 -4.89 -21.49 13.60
N LEU A 4 -4.46 -21.12 14.81
CA LEU A 4 -4.03 -19.75 15.11
C LEU A 4 -2.73 -19.40 14.37
N GLY A 5 -1.79 -20.36 14.29
CA GLY A 5 -0.56 -20.20 13.51
C GLY A 5 -0.84 -19.98 12.01
N ALA A 6 -1.74 -20.77 11.42
CA ALA A 6 -2.14 -20.60 10.02
C ALA A 6 -2.81 -19.23 9.79
N ALA A 7 -3.71 -18.81 10.68
CA ALA A 7 -4.34 -17.50 10.60
C ALA A 7 -3.32 -16.35 10.71
N ALA A 8 -2.34 -16.45 11.61
CA ALA A 8 -1.28 -15.47 11.77
C ALA A 8 -0.36 -15.38 10.54
N VAL A 9 -0.04 -16.53 9.92
CA VAL A 9 0.77 -16.57 8.69
C VAL A 9 0.01 -15.95 7.51
N LEU A 10 -1.28 -16.26 7.35
CA LEU A 10 -2.11 -15.68 6.30
C LEU A 10 -2.25 -14.16 6.47
N LEU A 11 -2.49 -13.70 7.70
CA LEU A 11 -2.52 -12.28 8.02
C LEU A 11 -1.17 -11.63 7.72
N GLY A 12 -0.06 -12.26 8.14
CA GLY A 12 1.29 -11.78 7.89
C GLY A 12 1.59 -11.62 6.39
N MET A 13 1.30 -12.64 5.58
CA MET A 13 1.45 -12.57 4.13
C MET A 13 0.63 -11.42 3.53
N GLY A 14 -0.64 -11.29 3.92
CA GLY A 14 -1.52 -10.22 3.47
C GLY A 14 -0.98 -8.83 3.83
N VAL A 15 -0.52 -8.63 5.06
CA VAL A 15 0.04 -7.35 5.52
C VAL A 15 1.33 -7.01 4.78
N THR A 16 2.22 -7.99 4.54
CA THR A 16 3.47 -7.75 3.82
C THR A 16 3.27 -7.34 2.36
N ALA A 17 2.15 -7.73 1.73
CA ALA A 17 1.81 -7.29 0.37
C ALA A 17 1.58 -5.78 0.27
N PHE A 18 1.29 -5.09 1.37
CA PHE A 18 1.12 -3.64 1.40
C PHE A 18 2.42 -2.85 1.62
N VAL A 19 3.53 -3.51 1.98
CA VAL A 19 4.84 -2.85 2.21
C VAL A 19 5.32 -2.03 1.01
N PRO A 20 5.17 -2.48 -0.26
CA PRO A 20 5.59 -1.70 -1.42
C PRO A 20 4.81 -0.39 -1.59
N MET A 21 3.58 -0.26 -1.06
CA MET A 21 2.73 0.92 -1.28
C MET A 21 3.38 2.21 -0.78
N ALA A 22 4.08 2.17 0.36
CA ALA A 22 4.78 3.32 0.91
C ALA A 22 5.94 3.80 0.01
N ALA A 23 6.53 2.90 -0.78
CA ALA A 23 7.59 3.20 -1.74
C ALA A 23 7.05 3.65 -3.10
N VAL A 24 5.81 3.29 -3.45
CA VAL A 24 5.18 3.66 -4.72
C VAL A 24 4.83 5.16 -4.76
N PHE A 25 4.28 5.75 -3.69
CA PHE A 25 3.87 7.16 -3.71
C PHE A 25 5.03 8.14 -4.01
N PRO A 26 6.23 8.00 -3.42
CA PRO A 26 7.37 8.85 -3.76
C PRO A 26 7.92 8.58 -5.16
N ALA A 27 7.77 7.35 -5.68
CA ALA A 27 8.19 6.98 -7.03
C ALA A 27 7.27 7.56 -8.11
N LEU A 28 5.97 7.69 -7.82
CA LEU A 28 4.98 8.30 -8.72
C LEU A 28 5.07 9.83 -8.77
N ALA A 29 5.52 10.46 -7.69
CA ALA A 29 5.68 11.93 -7.61
C ALA A 29 7.13 12.32 -7.29
N PRO A 30 8.09 12.07 -8.20
CA PRO A 30 9.52 12.27 -7.93
C PRO A 30 9.90 13.73 -7.68
N GLU A 31 9.15 14.70 -8.21
CA GLU A 31 9.34 16.14 -7.97
C GLU A 31 8.72 16.61 -6.65
N HIS A 32 7.79 15.84 -6.07
CA HIS A 32 7.04 16.19 -4.86
C HIS A 32 7.13 15.12 -3.77
N ARG A 33 8.29 14.44 -3.67
CA ARG A 33 8.53 13.33 -2.73
C ARG A 33 8.19 13.68 -1.28
N GLY A 34 8.54 14.89 -0.83
CA GLY A 34 8.24 15.34 0.54
C GLY A 34 6.75 15.38 0.85
N ALA A 35 5.93 15.85 -0.11
CA ALA A 35 4.47 15.89 0.02
C ALA A 35 3.85 14.49 -0.04
N ALA A 36 4.36 13.61 -0.91
CA ALA A 36 3.92 12.22 -0.98
C ALA A 36 4.23 11.44 0.31
N ILE A 37 5.43 11.62 0.87
CA ILE A 37 5.84 10.97 2.13
C ILE A 37 5.04 11.52 3.31
N SER A 38 4.81 12.84 3.39
CA SER A 38 4.03 13.44 4.48
C SER A 38 2.57 12.99 4.47
N ALA A 39 1.95 12.90 3.29
CA ALA A 39 0.60 12.34 3.12
C ALA A 39 0.53 10.88 3.56
N ASN A 40 1.52 10.06 3.17
CA ASN A 40 1.61 8.66 3.62
C ASN A 40 1.75 8.54 5.15
N ASN A 41 2.61 9.37 5.75
CA ASN A 41 2.81 9.35 7.21
C ASN A 41 1.59 9.85 7.98
N LEU A 42 0.88 10.86 7.46
CA LEU A 42 -0.40 11.32 8.02
C LEU A 42 -1.44 10.20 7.99
N ALA A 43 -1.58 9.52 6.85
CA ALA A 43 -2.49 8.39 6.71
C ALA A 43 -2.15 7.28 7.71
N SER A 44 -0.87 6.89 7.81
CA SER A 44 -0.40 5.89 8.76
C SER A 44 -0.72 6.27 10.20
N GLY A 45 -0.45 7.51 10.60
CA GLY A 45 -0.75 8.03 11.93
C GLY A 45 -2.24 7.99 12.24
N LEU A 46 -3.08 8.38 11.27
CA LEU A 46 -4.53 8.35 11.41
C LEU A 46 -5.04 6.91 11.59
N THR A 47 -4.57 5.94 10.80
CA THR A 47 -4.96 4.53 10.97
C THR A 47 -4.56 3.95 12.33
N THR A 48 -3.41 4.33 12.87
CA THR A 48 -2.98 3.89 14.21
C THR A 48 -3.92 4.41 15.30
N PHE A 49 -4.54 5.57 15.12
CA PHE A 49 -5.57 6.10 16.03
C PHE A 49 -6.96 5.49 15.76
N VAL A 50 -7.35 5.40 14.49
CA VAL A 50 -8.66 4.89 14.06
C VAL A 50 -8.84 3.44 14.46
N GLY A 51 -7.78 2.61 14.44
CA GLY A 51 -7.88 1.20 14.80
C GLY A 51 -8.46 0.97 16.21
N PRO A 52 -7.78 1.42 17.28
CA PRO A 52 -8.29 1.35 18.64
C PRO A 52 -9.62 2.10 18.83
N GLY A 53 -9.79 3.25 18.17
CA GLY A 53 -11.04 4.03 18.23
C GLY A 53 -12.25 3.24 17.71
N LEU A 54 -12.07 2.54 16.59
CA LEU A 54 -13.07 1.68 15.96
C LEU A 54 -13.41 0.49 16.86
N VAL A 55 -12.41 -0.17 17.47
CA VAL A 55 -12.66 -1.23 18.45
C VAL A 55 -13.46 -0.70 19.64
N THR A 56 -13.06 0.44 20.20
CA THR A 56 -13.71 1.04 21.38
C THR A 56 -15.19 1.35 21.13
N LEU A 57 -15.50 1.85 19.94
CA LEU A 57 -16.87 2.18 19.56
C LEU A 57 -17.72 0.94 19.26
N LEU A 58 -17.21 -0.01 18.49
CA LEU A 58 -18.00 -1.14 17.99
C LEU A 58 -18.10 -2.30 18.98
N LEU A 59 -17.10 -2.52 19.83
CA LEU A 59 -17.08 -3.64 20.78
C LEU A 59 -18.34 -3.73 21.66
N PRO A 60 -18.85 -2.64 22.30
CA PRO A 60 -20.05 -2.72 23.12
C PRO A 60 -21.35 -2.95 22.32
N HIS A 61 -21.35 -2.71 21.01
CA HIS A 61 -22.56 -2.78 20.18
C HIS A 61 -22.70 -4.13 19.46
N ILE A 62 -21.58 -4.64 18.90
CA ILE A 62 -21.58 -5.83 18.03
C ILE A 62 -20.63 -6.94 18.51
N GLY A 63 -19.97 -6.74 19.65
CA GLY A 63 -19.07 -7.72 20.26
C GLY A 63 -17.79 -8.00 19.46
N VAL A 64 -16.97 -8.92 19.96
CA VAL A 64 -15.66 -9.26 19.38
C VAL A 64 -15.79 -9.80 17.96
N ALA A 65 -16.73 -10.71 17.73
CA ALA A 65 -16.95 -11.31 16.41
C ALA A 65 -17.34 -10.25 15.37
N GLY A 66 -18.21 -9.30 15.74
CA GLY A 66 -18.59 -8.18 14.89
C GLY A 66 -17.40 -7.31 14.51
N VAL A 67 -16.57 -6.93 15.50
CA VAL A 67 -15.34 -6.16 15.27
C VAL A 67 -14.39 -6.89 14.32
N CYS A 68 -14.18 -8.20 14.50
CA CYS A 68 -13.35 -9.00 13.59
C CYS A 68 -13.87 -8.97 12.15
N TRP A 69 -15.18 -9.10 11.95
CA TRP A 69 -15.78 -8.99 10.62
C TRP A 69 -15.67 -7.58 10.04
N THR A 70 -15.79 -6.53 10.85
CA THR A 70 -15.56 -5.14 10.41
C THR A 70 -14.14 -4.94 9.89
N TYR A 71 -13.13 -5.40 10.62
CA TYR A 71 -11.74 -5.36 10.15
C TYR A 71 -11.53 -6.19 8.88
N THR A 72 -12.14 -7.37 8.81
CA THR A 72 -12.08 -8.22 7.61
C THR A 72 -12.66 -7.48 6.40
N ALA A 73 -13.82 -6.84 6.55
CA ALA A 73 -14.43 -6.05 5.48
C ALA A 73 -13.57 -4.84 5.08
N LEU A 74 -12.95 -4.15 6.03
CA LEU A 74 -12.01 -3.06 5.75
C LEU A 74 -10.79 -3.53 4.94
N TYR A 75 -10.19 -4.66 5.31
CA TYR A 75 -9.06 -5.23 4.56
C TYR A 75 -9.48 -5.69 3.16
N LEU A 76 -10.64 -6.34 3.02
CA LEU A 76 -11.16 -6.75 1.71
C LEU A 76 -11.48 -5.54 0.82
N LEU A 77 -12.09 -4.50 1.39
CA LEU A 77 -12.37 -3.25 0.69
C LEU A 77 -11.08 -2.58 0.23
N GLY A 78 -10.07 -2.47 1.10
CA GLY A 78 -8.75 -1.94 0.73
C GLY A 78 -8.08 -2.75 -0.38
N SER A 79 -8.14 -4.08 -0.29
CA SER A 79 -7.64 -4.98 -1.34
C SER A 79 -8.37 -4.76 -2.66
N LEU A 80 -9.69 -4.59 -2.65
CA LEU A 80 -10.48 -4.37 -3.85
C LEU A 80 -10.17 -3.02 -4.50
N ILE A 81 -10.04 -1.96 -3.69
CA ILE A 81 -9.65 -0.62 -4.16
C ILE A 81 -8.28 -0.68 -4.84
N THR A 82 -7.34 -1.48 -4.32
CA THR A 82 -6.00 -1.63 -4.91
C THR A 82 -6.02 -2.17 -6.34
N VAL A 83 -7.00 -3.01 -6.71
CA VAL A 83 -7.15 -3.53 -8.08
C VAL A 83 -7.39 -2.42 -9.10
N PHE A 84 -7.96 -1.29 -8.68
CA PHE A 84 -8.23 -0.16 -9.56
C PHE A 84 -7.05 0.83 -9.65
N ILE A 85 -5.99 0.65 -8.85
CA ILE A 85 -4.81 1.52 -8.88
C ILE A 85 -3.90 1.01 -10.00
N HIS A 86 -3.85 1.74 -11.11
CA HIS A 86 -2.92 1.50 -12.21
C HIS A 86 -1.82 2.56 -12.17
N PRO A 87 -0.68 2.30 -11.52
CA PRO A 87 0.45 3.22 -11.56
C PRO A 87 1.10 3.17 -12.95
N ASP A 88 1.46 4.34 -13.49
CA ASP A 88 2.30 4.41 -14.69
C ASP A 88 3.69 3.89 -14.33
N GLN A 89 4.11 2.81 -15.01
CA GLN A 89 5.38 2.14 -14.73
C GLN A 89 6.49 2.76 -15.59
N PRO A 90 7.59 3.25 -14.99
CA PRO A 90 8.74 3.71 -15.77
C PRO A 90 9.33 2.56 -16.60
N GLY A 91 9.51 2.80 -17.91
CA GLY A 91 10.05 1.80 -18.84
C GLY A 91 9.00 0.91 -19.53
N PHE A 92 7.70 1.11 -19.27
CA PHE A 92 6.60 0.41 -19.95
C PHE A 92 5.66 1.41 -20.62
N ASP A 93 5.11 1.06 -21.79
CA ASP A 93 4.01 1.80 -22.40
C ASP A 93 2.69 1.53 -21.67
N ARG A 94 1.66 2.32 -21.97
CA ARG A 94 0.32 2.19 -21.37
C ARG A 94 -0.36 0.84 -21.67
N ASN A 95 0.15 0.08 -22.64
CA ASN A 95 -0.30 -1.27 -23.00
C ASN A 95 0.56 -2.37 -22.36
N GLY A 96 1.46 -2.03 -21.44
CA GLY A 96 2.33 -2.97 -20.72
C GLY A 96 3.48 -3.53 -21.56
N ARG A 97 3.83 -2.90 -22.68
CA ARG A 97 5.01 -3.28 -23.49
C ARG A 97 6.23 -2.57 -22.93
N ARG A 98 7.31 -3.31 -22.70
CA ARG A 98 8.60 -2.71 -22.33
C ARG A 98 9.04 -1.78 -23.46
N LEU A 99 9.32 -0.51 -23.13
CA LEU A 99 9.89 0.41 -24.10
C LEU A 99 11.25 -0.14 -24.53
N PRO A 100 11.58 -0.12 -25.84
CA PRO A 100 12.90 -0.55 -26.30
C PRO A 100 13.94 0.23 -25.50
N GLU A 101 14.81 -0.50 -24.81
CA GLU A 101 15.93 0.06 -24.08
C GLU A 101 16.76 0.82 -25.11
N THR A 102 16.67 2.15 -25.08
CA THR A 102 17.45 2.99 -25.97
C THR A 102 18.90 2.68 -25.67
N ALA A 103 19.48 1.83 -26.52
CA ALA A 103 20.87 1.45 -26.45
C ALA A 103 21.70 2.74 -26.38
N ASP A 104 22.47 2.84 -25.30
CA ASP A 104 23.66 3.67 -25.21
C ASP A 104 23.44 5.17 -25.52
N ARG A 105 23.07 5.96 -24.51
CA ARG A 105 23.53 7.35 -24.50
C ARG A 105 24.95 7.31 -23.94
N PRO A 106 25.98 7.67 -24.74
CA PRO A 106 27.32 7.82 -24.20
C PRO A 106 27.28 8.82 -23.04
N VAL A 107 27.99 8.51 -21.96
CA VAL A 107 28.23 9.39 -20.82
C VAL A 107 29.15 10.54 -21.24
N ALA A 108 28.71 11.36 -22.19
CA ALA A 108 29.44 12.50 -22.69
C ALA A 108 28.47 13.69 -22.71
N GLU A 109 28.42 14.41 -21.59
CA GLU A 109 28.17 15.87 -21.46
C GLU A 109 27.76 16.20 -20.00
N VAL A 110 28.68 15.98 -19.05
CA VAL A 110 28.57 16.53 -17.67
C VAL A 110 29.87 17.26 -17.25
N ASP A 111 30.85 17.40 -18.15
CA ASP A 111 32.02 18.28 -17.94
C ASP A 111 32.25 19.13 -19.19
N ALA A 112 31.69 20.34 -19.20
CA ALA A 112 32.12 21.48 -20.02
C ALA A 112 31.65 22.79 -19.38
#